data_AF-A0A087SGD4-F1
#
_entry.id   AF-A0A087SGD4-F1
#
_cell.length_a   1.000
_cell.length_b   1.000
_cell.length_c   1.000
_cell.angle_alpha   90.00
_cell.angle_beta   90.00
_cell.angle_gamma   90.00
#
_symmetry.space_group_name_H-M   'P 1'
#
loop_
_entity.id
_entity.type
_entity.pdbx_description
1 polymer ?
#
loop_
_entity_poly.entity_id
_entity_poly.type
_entity_poly.pdbx_seq_one_letter_code
_entity_poly.pdbx_strand_id
1 'polypeptide(L)'
;MPFALSVMLTGGYDLSSVPLPEEKPFWADILLAFRRLESSELAAFDPSGTSVDGYGFTTIVTEGRLYLVWLMKQIEQLGGRHERRHVSSLDELADYDAVVNCTGLMAPKLVDGEEMYPIRGHVIRVRAPWVRQYTNKDKDIYIIPNTDTVVLGGTIQKGDWDTVPRPEERARILERCYSILPSLRRAPIVREWAALQL
;
A
#
# COMPACT_ATOMS: atom_id res chain seq x y z
N MET A 1 9.82 0.65 -25.93
CA MET A 1 9.00 1.32 -24.89
C MET A 1 9.88 1.51 -23.68
N PRO A 2 10.06 2.75 -23.17
CA PRO A 2 10.87 2.93 -21.96
C PRO A 2 10.13 2.25 -20.81
N PHE A 3 10.85 1.43 -20.06
CA PHE A 3 10.31 0.73 -18.90
C PHE A 3 9.73 1.76 -17.92
N ALA A 4 8.41 1.79 -17.75
CA ALA A 4 7.84 2.45 -16.58
C ALA A 4 8.41 1.71 -15.36
N LEU A 5 9.24 2.40 -14.56
CA LEU A 5 9.89 1.82 -13.39
C LEU A 5 8.81 1.40 -12.40
N SER A 6 8.54 0.11 -12.30
CA SER A 6 7.59 -0.44 -11.33
C SER A 6 8.15 -0.44 -9.90
N VAL A 7 9.46 -0.22 -9.76
CA VAL A 7 10.22 -0.26 -8.51
C VAL A 7 11.06 1.01 -8.44
N MET A 8 10.90 1.79 -7.37
CA MET A 8 11.58 3.07 -7.20
C MET A 8 12.16 3.18 -5.79
N LEU A 9 13.40 3.65 -5.69
CA LEU A 9 14.00 4.05 -4.42
C LEU A 9 13.44 5.43 -4.02
N THR A 10 12.98 5.56 -2.79
CA THR A 10 12.40 6.81 -2.28
C THR A 10 12.78 7.06 -0.83
N GLY A 11 12.95 8.33 -0.47
CA GLY A 11 12.91 8.73 0.93
C GLY A 11 11.51 8.48 1.51
N GLY A 12 11.44 8.19 2.79
CA GLY A 12 10.21 7.90 3.50
C GLY A 12 10.26 8.42 4.93
N TYR A 13 9.08 8.78 5.44
CA TYR A 13 8.90 9.16 6.83
C TYR A 13 7.69 8.45 7.43
N ASP A 14 7.88 7.89 8.63
CA ASP A 14 6.83 7.26 9.44
C ASP A 14 6.62 8.11 10.69
N LEU A 15 5.52 8.85 10.70
CA LEU A 15 5.22 9.86 11.71
C LEU A 15 4.30 9.29 12.79
N SER A 16 4.44 9.80 14.01
CA SER A 16 3.51 9.44 15.08
C SER A 16 3.02 10.63 15.88
N SER A 17 1.73 10.60 16.23
CA SER A 17 1.12 11.53 17.17
C SER A 17 1.42 11.19 18.64
N VAL A 18 2.08 10.05 18.90
CA VAL A 18 2.51 9.65 20.24
C VAL A 18 4.01 9.35 20.26
N PRO A 19 4.69 9.46 21.42
CA PRO A 19 6.10 9.08 21.52
C PRO A 19 6.33 7.62 21.13
N LEU A 20 7.35 7.39 20.31
CA LEU A 20 7.74 6.06 19.88
C LEU A 20 8.62 5.37 20.94
N PRO A 21 8.57 4.02 21.03
CA PRO A 21 9.45 3.26 21.91
C PRO A 21 10.93 3.60 21.71
N GLU A 22 11.74 3.41 22.75
CA GLU A 22 13.20 3.55 22.64
C GLU A 22 13.79 2.45 21.74
N GLU A 23 13.23 1.25 21.80
CA GLU A 23 13.63 0.15 20.93
C GLU A 23 13.22 0.43 19.48
N LYS A 24 14.15 0.24 18.56
CA LYS A 24 13.90 0.38 17.12
C LYS A 24 12.91 -0.70 16.65
N PRO A 25 12.03 -0.40 15.68
CA PRO A 25 11.14 -1.40 15.13
C PRO A 25 11.93 -2.50 14.40
N PHE A 26 11.38 -3.72 14.35
CA PHE A 26 12.05 -4.89 13.76
C PHE A 26 12.51 -4.68 12.30
N TRP A 27 11.86 -3.78 11.56
CA TRP A 27 12.15 -3.47 10.16
C TRP A 27 13.21 -2.38 9.97
N ALA A 28 13.69 -1.76 11.06
CA ALA A 28 14.65 -0.65 10.99
C ALA A 28 15.92 -0.99 10.19
N ASP A 29 16.48 -2.19 10.41
CA ASP A 29 17.73 -2.62 9.78
C ASP A 29 17.57 -3.06 8.32
N ILE A 30 16.33 -3.21 7.85
CA ILE A 30 16.03 -3.52 6.45
C ILE A 30 16.08 -2.23 5.61
N LEU A 31 15.79 -1.09 6.24
CA LEU A 31 15.68 0.20 5.55
C LEU A 31 17.03 0.92 5.50
N LEU A 32 17.25 1.62 4.39
CA LEU A 32 18.48 2.38 4.20
C LEU A 32 18.42 3.71 4.96
N ALA A 33 19.53 4.10 5.59
CA ALA A 33 19.65 5.36 6.33
C ALA A 33 18.52 5.59 7.37
N PHE A 34 18.06 4.50 8.00
CA PHE A 34 17.05 4.57 9.05
C PHE A 34 17.54 5.35 10.26
N ARG A 35 16.70 6.26 10.76
CA ARG A 35 16.94 7.03 11.98
C ARG A 35 15.65 7.60 12.54
N ARG A 36 15.67 8.02 13.81
CA ARG A 36 14.62 8.86 14.40
C ARG A 36 14.77 10.30 13.89
N LEU A 37 13.65 10.98 13.69
CA LEU A 37 13.61 12.36 13.22
C LEU A 37 13.88 13.33 14.37
N GLU A 38 14.57 14.43 14.07
CA GLU A 38 14.69 15.56 14.98
C GLU A 38 13.41 16.40 14.99
N SER A 39 13.15 17.16 16.07
CA SER A 39 11.97 18.03 16.17
C SER A 39 11.86 19.05 15.04
N SER A 40 13.01 19.54 14.54
CA SER A 40 13.09 20.45 13.39
C SER A 40 12.61 19.81 12.08
N GLU A 41 12.89 18.52 11.90
CA GLU A 41 12.48 17.73 10.74
C GLU A 41 11.00 17.36 10.82
N LEU A 42 10.52 17.01 12.02
CA LEU A 42 9.09 16.76 12.24
C LEU A 42 8.24 17.96 11.83
N ALA A 43 8.64 19.19 12.19
CA ALA A 43 7.96 20.40 11.80
C ALA A 43 7.95 20.63 10.27
N ALA A 44 9.00 20.17 9.57
CA ALA A 44 9.08 20.26 8.11
C ALA A 44 8.19 19.22 7.40
N PHE A 45 8.07 18.01 7.95
CA PHE A 45 7.34 16.89 7.35
C PHE A 45 5.88 16.79 7.78
N ASP A 46 5.51 17.39 8.91
CA ASP A 46 4.13 17.56 9.37
C ASP A 46 3.87 19.01 9.80
N PRO A 47 3.55 19.91 8.83
CA PRO A 47 3.22 21.30 9.12
C PRO A 47 2.01 21.47 10.05
N SER A 48 1.18 20.44 10.24
CA SER A 48 0.08 20.49 11.21
C SER A 48 0.55 20.49 12.65
N GLY A 49 1.80 20.07 12.91
CA GLY A 49 2.39 19.98 14.24
C GLY A 49 1.72 18.91 15.12
N THR A 50 1.00 17.96 14.53
CA THR A 50 0.30 16.92 15.29
C THR A 50 1.14 15.68 15.52
N SER A 51 2.27 15.55 14.81
CA SER A 51 3.30 14.54 15.07
C SER A 51 4.28 15.00 16.14
N VAL A 52 4.50 14.14 17.13
CA VAL A 52 5.43 14.37 18.24
C VAL A 52 6.71 13.54 18.11
N ASP A 53 6.73 12.59 17.16
CA ASP A 53 7.82 11.67 16.93
C ASP A 53 7.78 11.11 15.50
N GLY A 54 8.84 10.42 15.09
CA GLY A 54 8.86 9.73 13.81
C GLY A 54 10.21 9.16 13.40
N TYR A 55 10.20 8.36 12.34
CA TYR A 55 11.38 7.83 11.69
C TYR A 55 11.54 8.38 10.28
N GLY A 56 12.78 8.61 9.86
CA GLY A 56 13.17 8.90 8.49
C GLY A 56 14.02 7.77 7.94
N PHE A 57 13.83 7.44 6.66
CA PHE A 57 14.54 6.34 6.00
C PHE A 57 14.49 6.49 4.48
N THR A 58 15.20 5.60 3.79
CA THR A 58 15.05 5.34 2.36
C THR A 58 14.55 3.92 2.16
N THR A 59 13.51 3.76 1.34
CA THR A 59 12.83 2.49 1.08
C THR A 59 12.56 2.33 -0.42
N ILE A 60 11.95 1.21 -0.78
CA ILE A 60 11.50 0.90 -2.14
C ILE A 60 9.97 0.99 -2.18
N VAL A 61 9.45 1.73 -3.15
CA VAL A 61 8.04 1.68 -3.51
C VAL A 61 7.89 0.87 -4.79
N THR A 62 6.98 -0.10 -4.73
CA THR A 62 6.63 -0.96 -5.87
C THR A 62 5.19 -0.72 -6.29
N GLU A 63 4.98 -0.40 -7.56
CA GLU A 63 3.66 -0.27 -8.15
C GLU A 63 3.12 -1.64 -8.56
N GLY A 64 2.24 -2.22 -7.73
CA GLY A 64 1.67 -3.55 -7.99
C GLY A 64 1.13 -3.74 -9.41
N ARG A 65 0.43 -2.74 -9.98
CA ARG A 65 -0.10 -2.81 -11.34
C ARG A 65 0.99 -3.03 -12.40
N LEU A 66 2.13 -2.35 -12.26
CA LEU A 66 3.24 -2.46 -13.23
C LEU A 66 4.12 -3.67 -12.91
N TYR A 67 4.34 -3.95 -11.63
CA TYR A 67 5.17 -5.05 -11.18
C TYR A 67 4.56 -6.41 -11.51
N LEU A 68 3.23 -6.58 -11.36
CA LEU A 68 2.54 -7.80 -11.76
C LEU A 68 2.64 -8.07 -13.27
N VAL A 69 2.53 -7.02 -14.11
CA VAL A 69 2.74 -7.17 -15.56
C VAL A 69 4.16 -7.62 -15.88
N TRP A 70 5.16 -7.12 -15.16
CA TRP A 70 6.53 -7.57 -15.32
C TRP A 70 6.71 -9.02 -14.87
N LEU A 71 6.20 -9.41 -13.70
CA LEU A 71 6.25 -10.79 -13.19
C LEU A 71 5.61 -11.79 -14.14
N MET A 72 4.42 -11.48 -14.68
CA MET A 72 3.75 -12.37 -15.64
C MET A 72 4.62 -12.62 -16.88
N LYS A 73 5.31 -11.59 -17.38
CA LYS A 73 6.26 -11.73 -18.50
C LYS A 73 7.49 -12.56 -18.13
N GLN A 74 8.00 -12.42 -16.91
CA GLN A 74 9.14 -13.25 -16.46
C GLN A 74 8.75 -14.73 -16.42
N ILE A 75 7.54 -15.05 -15.94
CA ILE A 75 7.02 -16.42 -15.94
C ILE A 75 6.95 -16.98 -17.37
N GLU A 76 6.42 -16.22 -18.33
CA GLU A 76 6.36 -16.64 -19.75
C GLU A 76 7.75 -16.87 -20.36
N GLN A 77 8.71 -15.99 -20.06
CA GLN A 77 10.09 -16.10 -20.56
C GLN A 77 10.81 -17.34 -20.03
N LEU A 78 10.44 -17.81 -18.84
CA LEU A 78 10.95 -19.05 -18.25
C LEU A 78 10.17 -20.29 -18.69
N GLY A 79 9.23 -20.16 -19.63
CA GLY A 79 8.44 -21.27 -20.19
C GLY A 79 7.14 -21.57 -19.45
N GLY A 80 6.79 -20.78 -18.43
CA GLY A 80 5.50 -20.86 -17.76
C GLY A 80 4.35 -20.43 -18.69
N ARG A 81 3.13 -20.88 -18.38
CA ARG A 81 1.92 -20.53 -19.15
C ARG A 81 0.89 -19.90 -18.23
N HIS A 82 0.12 -18.98 -18.78
CA HIS A 82 -1.01 -18.36 -18.09
C HIS A 82 -2.30 -18.92 -18.64
N GLU A 83 -3.18 -19.37 -17.75
CA GLU A 83 -4.52 -19.82 -18.10
C GLU A 83 -5.54 -19.01 -17.30
N ARG A 84 -6.54 -18.45 -17.99
CA ARG A 84 -7.66 -17.82 -17.34
C ARG A 84 -8.73 -18.88 -17.06
N ARG A 85 -8.75 -19.39 -15.83
CA ARG A 85 -9.68 -20.42 -15.38
C ARG A 85 -10.28 -20.07 -14.02
N HIS A 86 -11.55 -20.41 -13.81
CA HIS A 86 -12.14 -20.46 -12.47
C HIS A 86 -11.99 -21.89 -11.95
N VAL A 87 -11.45 -22.04 -10.74
CA VAL A 87 -11.28 -23.31 -10.04
C VAL A 87 -12.23 -23.30 -8.87
N SER A 88 -13.14 -24.27 -8.81
CA SER A 88 -14.16 -24.41 -7.77
C SER A 88 -13.81 -25.47 -6.72
N SER A 89 -12.91 -26.40 -7.05
CA SER A 89 -12.31 -27.40 -6.14
C SER A 89 -10.87 -27.69 -6.54
N LEU A 90 -10.03 -28.10 -5.58
CA LEU A 90 -8.66 -28.57 -5.87
C LEU A 90 -8.63 -29.88 -6.65
N ASP A 91 -9.69 -30.69 -6.61
CA ASP A 91 -9.80 -31.94 -7.39
C ASP A 91 -9.75 -31.69 -8.90
N GLU A 92 -10.15 -30.49 -9.34
CA GLU A 92 -10.05 -30.07 -10.74
C GLU A 92 -8.61 -29.95 -11.26
N LEU A 93 -7.64 -29.99 -10.35
CA LEU A 93 -6.21 -29.85 -10.59
C LEU A 93 -5.45 -31.15 -10.27
N ALA A 94 -6.15 -32.29 -10.15
CA ALA A 94 -5.54 -33.58 -9.81
C ALA A 94 -4.49 -34.09 -10.82
N ASP A 95 -4.50 -33.56 -12.04
CA ASP A 95 -3.50 -33.89 -13.07
C ASP A 95 -2.13 -33.24 -12.83
N TYR A 96 -2.02 -32.31 -11.88
CA TYR A 96 -0.76 -31.66 -11.51
C TYR A 96 -0.10 -32.37 -10.32
N ASP A 97 1.23 -32.53 -10.38
CA ASP A 97 2.00 -33.16 -9.28
C ASP A 97 1.97 -32.34 -7.98
N ALA A 98 1.81 -31.01 -8.10
CA ALA A 98 1.76 -30.09 -6.96
C ALA A 98 0.91 -28.85 -7.29
N VAL A 99 0.20 -28.35 -6.28
CA VAL A 99 -0.60 -27.12 -6.37
C VAL A 99 -0.15 -26.15 -5.28
N VAL A 100 0.15 -24.91 -5.66
CA VAL A 100 0.44 -23.81 -4.73
C VAL A 100 -0.79 -22.89 -4.67
N ASN A 101 -1.49 -22.89 -3.54
CA ASN A 101 -2.69 -22.09 -3.37
C ASN A 101 -2.34 -20.61 -3.03
N CYS A 102 -2.59 -19.71 -3.98
CA CYS A 102 -2.40 -18.26 -3.84
C CYS A 102 -3.71 -17.48 -4.01
N THR A 103 -4.88 -18.05 -3.67
CA THR A 103 -6.20 -17.43 -3.95
C THR A 103 -6.64 -16.34 -2.97
N GLY A 104 -5.77 -15.94 -2.05
CA GLY A 104 -6.03 -14.89 -1.07
C GLY A 104 -7.32 -15.13 -0.28
N LEU A 105 -8.15 -14.10 -0.10
CA LEU A 105 -9.39 -14.13 0.70
C LEU A 105 -10.41 -15.21 0.27
N MET A 106 -10.21 -15.82 -0.89
CA MET A 106 -11.05 -16.91 -1.39
C MET A 106 -10.50 -18.30 -1.04
N ALA A 107 -9.37 -18.42 -0.34
CA ALA A 107 -8.81 -19.71 0.10
C ALA A 107 -9.81 -20.57 0.89
N PRO A 108 -10.65 -20.03 1.80
CA PRO A 108 -11.70 -20.81 2.47
C PRO A 108 -12.72 -21.47 1.55
N LYS A 109 -12.81 -21.08 0.27
CA LYS A 109 -13.68 -21.74 -0.72
C LYS A 109 -13.04 -22.98 -1.35
N LEU A 110 -11.74 -23.17 -1.20
CA LEU A 110 -10.97 -24.25 -1.82
C LEU A 110 -10.36 -25.20 -0.80
N VAL A 111 -10.13 -24.74 0.44
CA VAL A 111 -9.50 -25.51 1.51
C VAL A 111 -10.36 -25.42 2.77
N ASP A 112 -10.86 -26.58 3.21
CA ASP A 112 -11.65 -26.69 4.43
C ASP A 112 -10.82 -26.33 5.68
N GLY A 113 -11.45 -25.68 6.66
CA GLY A 113 -10.82 -25.31 7.93
C GLY A 113 -10.04 -23.98 7.91
N GLU A 114 -9.95 -23.31 6.76
CA GLU A 114 -9.42 -21.95 6.66
C GLU A 114 -10.52 -20.93 7.02
N GLU A 115 -10.27 -20.07 8.01
CA GLU A 115 -11.13 -18.93 8.33
C GLU A 115 -10.42 -17.62 7.98
N MET A 116 -11.03 -16.84 7.09
CA MET A 116 -10.51 -15.52 6.70
C MET A 116 -11.61 -14.48 6.73
N TYR A 117 -11.25 -13.26 7.11
CA TYR A 117 -12.12 -12.10 7.02
C TYR A 117 -11.35 -10.94 6.36
N PRO A 118 -12.03 -10.08 5.58
CA PRO A 118 -11.37 -9.01 4.89
C PRO A 118 -11.00 -7.88 5.85
N ILE A 119 -9.91 -7.20 5.54
CA ILE A 119 -9.64 -5.84 6.00
C ILE A 119 -9.92 -4.92 4.82
N ARG A 120 -11.06 -4.23 4.85
CA ARG A 120 -11.42 -3.27 3.80
C ARG A 120 -10.61 -1.99 3.93
N GLY A 121 -9.98 -1.59 2.83
CA GLY A 121 -9.24 -0.36 2.66
C GLY A 121 -9.78 0.48 1.50
N HIS A 122 -10.05 1.76 1.77
CA HIS A 122 -10.42 2.77 0.78
C HIS A 122 -9.17 3.52 0.34
N VAL A 123 -8.98 3.63 -0.96
CA VAL A 123 -7.81 4.25 -1.57
C VAL A 123 -8.23 5.28 -2.62
N ILE A 124 -7.59 6.44 -2.58
CA ILE A 124 -7.74 7.52 -3.56
C ILE A 124 -6.42 7.68 -4.31
N ARG A 125 -6.49 7.87 -5.62
CA ARG A 125 -5.32 8.19 -6.43
C ARG A 125 -5.45 9.61 -6.98
N VAL A 126 -4.42 10.41 -6.78
CA VAL A 126 -4.35 11.81 -7.25
C VAL A 126 -3.15 12.02 -8.16
N ARG A 127 -3.16 13.10 -8.96
CA ARG A 127 -1.99 13.53 -9.73
C ARG A 127 -1.27 14.64 -8.97
N ALA A 128 -0.16 14.30 -8.31
CA ALA A 128 0.65 15.27 -7.55
C ALA A 128 2.15 15.00 -7.79
N PRO A 129 2.70 15.40 -8.96
CA PRO A 129 4.08 15.06 -9.37
C PRO A 129 5.17 15.69 -8.49
N TRP A 130 4.80 16.62 -7.61
CA TRP A 130 5.71 17.20 -6.61
C TRP A 130 5.90 16.32 -5.38
N VAL A 131 5.04 15.32 -5.17
CA VAL A 131 5.18 14.37 -4.05
C VAL A 131 6.13 13.25 -4.49
N ARG A 132 7.29 13.20 -3.84
CA ARG A 132 8.38 12.28 -4.19
C ARG A 132 8.79 11.37 -3.05
N GLN A 133 8.19 11.54 -1.88
CA GLN A 133 8.53 10.82 -0.66
C GLN A 133 7.33 10.01 -0.19
N TYR A 134 7.63 8.84 0.37
CA TYR A 134 6.66 8.04 1.10
C TYR A 134 6.34 8.71 2.44
N THR A 135 5.08 8.68 2.84
CA THR A 135 4.64 9.10 4.17
C THR A 135 3.73 8.06 4.75
N ASN A 136 3.96 7.73 6.01
CA ASN A 136 3.00 7.07 6.86
C ASN A 136 2.79 7.89 8.13
N LYS A 137 1.59 7.81 8.71
CA LYS A 137 1.32 8.38 10.02
C LYS A 137 0.36 7.48 10.78
N ASP A 138 0.72 7.16 12.03
CA ASP A 138 -0.08 6.39 12.99
C ASP A 138 -0.66 5.07 12.44
N LYS A 139 -0.02 4.51 11.40
CA LYS A 139 -0.40 3.30 10.66
C LYS A 139 -1.73 3.37 9.91
N ASP A 140 -2.35 4.54 9.85
CA ASP A 140 -3.69 4.70 9.32
C ASP A 140 -3.83 5.88 8.35
N ILE A 141 -2.72 6.52 7.98
CA ILE A 141 -2.62 7.44 6.85
C ILE A 141 -1.37 7.08 6.07
N TYR A 142 -1.50 6.86 4.76
CA TYR A 142 -0.35 6.71 3.89
C TYR A 142 -0.47 7.56 2.63
N ILE A 143 0.66 8.15 2.23
CA ILE A 143 0.85 8.92 1.00
C ILE A 143 2.01 8.25 0.28
N ILE A 144 1.71 7.55 -0.81
CA ILE A 144 2.70 6.72 -1.52
C ILE A 144 2.88 7.27 -2.94
N PRO A 145 4.07 7.77 -3.29
CA PRO A 145 4.34 8.26 -4.62
C PRO A 145 4.51 7.07 -5.59
N ASN A 146 3.71 7.06 -6.65
CA ASN A 146 3.88 6.21 -7.82
C ASN A 146 4.55 7.02 -8.95
N THR A 147 4.87 6.37 -10.07
CA THR A 147 5.52 6.96 -11.25
C THR A 147 4.78 8.21 -11.73
N ASP A 148 3.45 8.11 -11.91
CA ASP A 148 2.62 9.18 -12.49
C ASP A 148 1.56 9.76 -11.55
N THR A 149 1.39 9.14 -10.37
CA THR A 149 0.29 9.46 -9.45
C THR A 149 0.74 9.30 -8.01
N VAL A 150 -0.10 9.70 -7.07
CA VAL A 150 0.12 9.48 -5.64
C VAL A 150 -1.08 8.72 -5.11
N VAL A 151 -0.82 7.68 -4.33
CA VAL A 151 -1.82 6.90 -3.63
C VAL A 151 -2.00 7.50 -2.25
N LEU A 152 -3.24 7.85 -1.93
CA LEU A 152 -3.69 8.32 -0.62
C LEU A 152 -4.60 7.24 -0.03
N GLY A 153 -4.39 6.86 1.22
CA GLY A 153 -5.30 5.95 1.88
C GLY A 153 -5.28 6.12 3.38
N GLY A 154 -6.13 5.34 4.05
CA GLY A 154 -6.18 5.39 5.51
C GLY A 154 -7.44 4.83 6.17
N THR A 155 -7.98 3.72 5.67
CA THR A 155 -9.06 3.01 6.36
C THR A 155 -8.68 1.57 6.62
N ILE A 156 -9.06 1.07 7.80
CA ILE A 156 -8.91 -0.32 8.22
C ILE A 156 -10.27 -0.73 8.80
N GLN A 157 -11.01 -1.55 8.05
CA GLN A 157 -12.35 -2.01 8.45
C GLN A 157 -12.39 -3.53 8.40
N LYS A 158 -12.35 -4.16 9.57
CA LYS A 158 -12.34 -5.62 9.70
C LYS A 158 -13.74 -6.18 9.42
N GLY A 159 -13.82 -7.23 8.61
CA GLY A 159 -15.04 -7.95 8.30
C GLY A 159 -15.99 -7.25 7.33
N ASP A 160 -15.64 -6.05 6.83
CA ASP A 160 -16.44 -5.36 5.82
C ASP A 160 -16.09 -5.90 4.43
N TRP A 161 -17.08 -6.48 3.75
CA TRP A 161 -16.93 -7.09 2.41
C TRP A 161 -17.32 -6.14 1.28
N ASP A 162 -17.82 -4.94 1.59
CA ASP A 162 -18.28 -3.99 0.61
C ASP A 162 -17.11 -3.43 -0.22
N THR A 163 -17.23 -3.45 -1.54
CA THR A 163 -16.21 -2.93 -2.47
C THR A 163 -16.58 -1.57 -3.05
N VAL A 164 -17.68 -0.98 -2.61
CA VAL A 164 -18.13 0.35 -3.02
C VAL A 164 -17.40 1.42 -2.21
N PRO A 165 -16.73 2.40 -2.85
CA PRO A 165 -16.16 3.55 -2.17
C PRO A 165 -17.23 4.39 -1.48
N ARG A 166 -16.96 4.85 -0.26
CA ARG A 166 -17.92 5.65 0.51
C ARG A 166 -17.50 7.12 0.59
N PRO A 167 -18.38 8.09 0.30
CA PRO A 167 -18.03 9.53 0.28
C PRO A 167 -17.45 10.06 1.59
N GLU A 168 -17.92 9.56 2.73
CA GLU A 168 -17.45 9.93 4.07
C GLU A 168 -16.02 9.47 4.33
N GLU A 169 -15.66 8.27 3.86
CA GLU A 169 -14.30 7.74 3.94
C GLU A 169 -13.35 8.53 3.05
N ARG A 170 -13.81 8.84 1.83
CA ARG A 170 -13.07 9.69 0.90
C ARG A 170 -12.75 11.04 1.54
N ALA A 171 -13.76 11.71 2.09
CA ALA A 171 -13.59 13.00 2.75
C ALA A 171 -12.57 12.92 3.89
N ARG A 172 -12.69 11.88 4.73
CA ARG A 172 -11.76 11.63 5.85
C ARG A 172 -10.33 11.38 5.38
N ILE A 173 -10.11 10.54 4.36
CA ILE A 173 -8.77 10.28 3.81
C ILE A 173 -8.16 11.60 3.29
N LEU A 174 -8.90 12.35 2.49
CA LEU A 174 -8.40 13.60 1.91
C LEU A 174 -8.06 14.62 2.99
N GLU A 175 -8.93 14.84 3.97
CA GLU A 175 -8.68 15.77 5.08
C GLU A 175 -7.39 15.43 5.83
N ARG A 176 -7.20 14.16 6.16
CA ARG A 176 -6.01 13.67 6.87
C ARG A 176 -4.74 13.75 6.03
N CYS A 177 -4.81 13.43 4.74
CA CYS A 177 -3.66 13.62 3.86
C CYS A 177 -3.33 15.11 3.66
N TYR A 178 -4.34 15.99 3.64
CA TYR A 178 -4.16 17.43 3.51
C TYR A 178 -3.61 18.08 4.77
N SER A 179 -3.83 17.52 5.96
CA SER A 179 -3.21 18.03 7.18
C SER A 179 -1.70 17.77 7.19
N ILE A 180 -1.28 16.60 6.71
CA ILE A 180 0.15 16.25 6.58
C ILE A 180 0.80 17.00 5.41
N LEU A 181 0.15 17.00 4.24
CA LEU A 181 0.72 17.59 3.03
C LEU A 181 -0.30 18.53 2.35
N PRO A 182 -0.41 19.79 2.80
CA PRO A 182 -1.41 20.74 2.32
C PRO A 182 -1.40 20.98 0.80
N SER A 183 -0.25 20.78 0.14
CA SER A 183 -0.12 20.91 -1.31
C SER A 183 -1.03 19.96 -2.10
N LEU A 184 -1.44 18.84 -1.50
CA LEU A 184 -2.35 17.86 -2.09
C LEU A 184 -3.76 18.40 -2.35
N ARG A 185 -4.18 19.49 -1.70
CA ARG A 185 -5.50 20.12 -1.96
C ARG A 185 -5.70 20.53 -3.41
N ARG A 186 -4.59 20.76 -4.13
CA ARG A 186 -4.55 21.18 -5.54
C ARG A 186 -4.46 20.01 -6.50
N ALA A 187 -4.29 18.79 -5.99
CA ALA A 187 -4.08 17.60 -6.81
C ALA A 187 -5.41 17.08 -7.35
N PRO A 188 -5.60 16.95 -8.67
CA PRO A 188 -6.82 16.38 -9.22
C PRO A 188 -6.88 14.88 -8.88
N ILE A 189 -8.07 14.44 -8.46
CA ILE A 189 -8.38 13.02 -8.22
C ILE A 189 -8.47 12.32 -9.57
N VAL A 190 -7.72 11.22 -9.71
CA VAL A 190 -7.70 10.37 -10.90
C VAL A 190 -8.74 9.26 -10.77
N ARG A 191 -8.83 8.63 -9.60
CA ARG A 191 -9.81 7.57 -9.28
C ARG A 191 -9.83 7.27 -7.78
N GLU A 192 -10.87 6.57 -7.33
CA GLU A 192 -10.97 5.99 -5.99
C GLU A 192 -11.54 4.57 -6.08
N TRP A 193 -11.20 3.72 -5.11
CA TRP A 193 -11.73 2.35 -5.01
C TRP A 193 -11.65 1.86 -3.56
N ALA A 194 -12.49 0.89 -3.20
CA ALA A 194 -12.32 0.08 -2.00
C ALA A 194 -11.78 -1.30 -2.38
N ALA A 195 -10.88 -1.84 -1.57
CA ALA A 195 -10.27 -3.14 -1.77
C ALA A 195 -10.30 -3.95 -0.47
N LEU A 196 -10.42 -5.27 -0.63
CA LEU A 196 -10.39 -6.21 0.48
C LEU A 196 -8.98 -6.78 0.60
N GLN A 197 -8.37 -6.60 1.76
CA GLN A 197 -7.05 -7.12 2.10
C GLN A 197 -7.21 -8.37 2.98
N LEU A 198 -6.20 -9.24 2.91
CA LEU A 198 -6.03 -10.40 3.79
C LEU A 198 -5.70 -9.97 5.21
#